data_AF-A0A9X1XIA2-F1
#
_entry.id   AF-A0A9X1XIA2-F1
#
_cell.length_a   1.000
_cell.length_b   1.000
_cell.length_c   1.000
_cell.angle_alpha   90.00
_cell.angle_beta   90.00
_cell.angle_gamma   90.00
#
_symmetry.space_group_name_H-M   'P 1'
#
loop_
_entity.id
_entity.type
_entity.pdbx_description
1 polymer ?
#
loop_
_entity_poly.entity_id
_entity_poly.type
_entity_poly.pdbx_seq_one_letter_code
_entity_poly.pdbx_strand_id
1 'polypeptide(L)'
;MNKQSYFQIETYLEAPIEQVWWSVSTPEGMNTFLTYKSESSGDASSPKVGDRFFLNYGDIENEQIVLEYVENQAFKVFDSYKSISPDGSVQEFKVVTRTTLEQLDETFVKLTLSVNGFSIDTFGQWFKECMKFGWQRSMMSLKSVLELGMDLRTPLFSYPRLGILNCTINEEQRVSTGCQAEGNYLLEVFPNSPASQAGLKNGDVLLSIGDKETRNYEEFVKTISSYGDKLDNVPIKYFREGQVRTAVVNFSLEEMFTGLVNTENETFSDIKEKREMLAKQRSSSDSLWTGKGGTHHEHH
;
A
#
# COMPACT_ATOMS: atom_id res chain seq x y z
N MET A 1 23.84 2.63 18.53
CA MET A 1 23.42 3.45 17.38
C MET A 1 22.07 2.94 16.91
N ASN A 2 20.98 3.68 17.13
CA ASN A 2 19.68 3.33 16.58
C ASN A 2 19.80 3.31 15.05
N LYS A 3 19.81 2.13 14.44
CA LYS A 3 19.63 2.03 12.98
C LYS A 3 18.20 2.51 12.71
N GLN A 4 18.06 3.76 12.29
CA GLN A 4 16.77 4.26 11.79
C GLN A 4 16.35 3.35 10.62
N SER A 5 15.14 2.81 10.70
CA SER A 5 14.55 2.06 9.59
C SER A 5 14.21 3.05 8.49
N TYR A 6 14.79 2.87 7.30
CA TYR A 6 14.61 3.72 6.13
C TYR A 6 14.64 2.89 4.85
N PHE A 7 14.20 3.46 3.74
CA PHE A 7 14.53 3.00 2.40
C PHE A 7 14.92 4.17 1.51
N GLN A 8 15.63 3.87 0.43
CA GLN A 8 15.94 4.80 -0.65
C GLN A 8 15.61 4.15 -1.99
N ILE A 9 15.10 4.95 -2.92
CA ILE A 9 14.91 4.59 -4.32
C ILE A 9 15.54 5.68 -5.20
N GLU A 10 16.00 5.27 -6.38
CA GLU A 10 16.56 6.16 -7.38
C GLU A 10 15.80 5.98 -8.69
N THR A 11 15.61 7.07 -9.43
CA THR A 11 14.98 7.06 -10.75
C THR A 11 15.70 8.07 -11.64
N TYR A 12 15.86 7.70 -12.91
CA TYR A 12 16.53 8.52 -13.92
C TYR A 12 15.47 8.97 -14.92
N LEU A 13 15.37 10.28 -15.10
CA LEU A 13 14.30 10.95 -15.82
C LEU A 13 14.89 11.74 -17.00
N GLU A 14 14.37 11.50 -18.19
CA GLU A 14 14.64 12.26 -19.41
C GLU A 14 13.69 13.48 -19.46
N ALA A 15 13.98 14.49 -18.64
CA ALA A 15 13.18 15.71 -18.54
C ALA A 15 14.00 16.87 -17.94
N PRO A 16 13.64 18.13 -18.25
CA PRO A 16 14.26 19.30 -17.61
C PRO A 16 14.11 19.28 -16.08
N ILE A 17 15.16 19.67 -15.35
CA ILE A 17 15.16 19.63 -13.88
C ILE A 17 14.07 20.50 -13.27
N GLU A 18 13.71 21.61 -13.91
CA GLU A 18 12.63 22.49 -13.48
C GLU A 18 11.27 21.78 -13.52
N GLN A 19 11.05 20.95 -14.55
CA GLN A 19 9.82 20.18 -14.68
C GLN A 19 9.77 19.04 -13.65
N VAL A 20 10.89 18.32 -13.47
CA VAL A 20 11.03 17.30 -12.43
C VAL A 20 10.79 17.91 -11.05
N TRP A 21 11.41 19.05 -10.77
CA TRP A 21 11.29 19.79 -9.52
C TRP A 21 9.86 20.22 -9.26
N TRP A 22 9.20 20.83 -10.24
CA TRP A 22 7.80 21.22 -10.14
C TRP A 22 6.90 20.03 -9.81
N SER A 23 7.08 18.90 -10.50
CA SER A 23 6.29 17.69 -10.28
C SER A 23 6.39 17.17 -8.84
N VAL A 24 7.56 17.21 -8.22
CA VAL A 24 7.79 16.56 -6.91
C VAL A 24 7.76 17.50 -5.71
N SER A 25 7.76 18.82 -5.94
CA SER A 25 7.83 19.82 -4.86
C SER A 25 6.58 20.68 -4.74
N THR A 26 5.63 20.59 -5.69
CA THR A 26 4.38 21.37 -5.65
C THR A 26 3.14 20.47 -5.59
N PRO A 27 2.04 20.90 -4.94
CA PRO A 27 0.78 20.14 -4.90
C PRO A 27 0.22 19.83 -6.30
N GLU A 28 0.20 20.83 -7.20
CA GLU A 28 -0.29 20.65 -8.57
C GLU A 28 0.59 19.68 -9.36
N GLY A 29 1.91 19.77 -9.19
CA GLY A 29 2.85 18.82 -9.76
C GLY A 29 2.60 17.39 -9.29
N MET A 30 2.35 17.19 -8.00
CA MET A 30 2.05 15.87 -7.45
C MET A 30 0.76 15.28 -8.01
N ASN A 31 -0.23 16.10 -8.38
CA ASN A 31 -1.47 15.59 -8.99
C ASN A 31 -1.25 14.92 -10.36
N THR A 32 -0.15 15.22 -11.04
CA THR A 32 0.15 14.66 -12.37
C THR A 32 0.52 13.19 -12.32
N PHE A 33 1.05 12.69 -11.20
CA PHE A 33 1.57 11.31 -11.12
C PHE A 33 1.28 10.58 -9.80
N LEU A 34 0.87 11.30 -8.75
CA LEU A 34 0.83 10.79 -7.38
C LEU A 34 -0.57 10.88 -6.75
N THR A 35 -1.21 12.06 -6.79
CA THR A 35 -2.44 12.37 -6.01
C THR A 35 -3.63 12.71 -6.89
N TYR A 36 -4.85 12.43 -6.45
CA TYR A 36 -6.06 12.84 -7.20
C TYR A 36 -6.37 14.32 -6.98
N LYS A 37 -6.24 14.77 -5.74
CA LYS A 37 -6.53 16.14 -5.31
C LYS A 37 -5.48 16.58 -4.30
N SER A 38 -5.20 17.88 -4.30
CA SER A 38 -4.26 18.48 -3.38
C SER A 38 -4.66 19.91 -3.02
N GLU A 39 -4.38 20.33 -1.79
CA GLU A 39 -4.52 21.72 -1.33
C GLU A 39 -3.23 22.18 -0.65
N SER A 40 -3.04 23.49 -0.56
CA SER A 40 -1.91 24.14 0.13
C SER A 40 -2.42 25.21 1.09
N SER A 41 -1.80 25.32 2.26
CA SER A 41 -2.01 26.46 3.16
C SER A 41 -1.33 27.75 2.69
N GLY A 42 -0.37 27.64 1.76
CA GLY A 42 0.43 28.74 1.23
C GLY A 42 0.28 28.90 -0.28
N ASP A 43 1.26 29.56 -0.91
CA ASP A 43 1.33 29.66 -2.37
C ASP A 43 1.73 28.31 -2.96
N ALA A 44 0.78 27.63 -3.61
CA ALA A 44 0.99 26.30 -4.20
C ALA A 44 2.07 26.29 -5.30
N SER A 45 2.30 27.42 -5.97
CA SER A 45 3.30 27.56 -7.05
C SER A 45 4.71 27.82 -6.54
N SER A 46 4.84 28.32 -5.31
CA SER A 46 6.12 28.65 -4.68
C SER A 46 6.11 28.27 -3.19
N PRO A 47 6.12 26.96 -2.86
CA PRO A 47 6.08 26.50 -1.48
C PRO A 47 7.24 26.98 -0.61
N LYS A 48 6.98 27.12 0.69
CA LYS A 48 7.96 27.56 1.69
C LYS A 48 8.00 26.60 2.87
N VAL A 49 9.12 26.63 3.58
CA VAL A 49 9.26 25.90 4.84
C VAL A 49 8.16 26.33 5.81
N GLY A 50 7.44 25.35 6.35
CA GLY A 50 6.29 25.55 7.23
C GLY A 50 4.92 25.48 6.54
N ASP A 51 4.87 25.56 5.20
CA ASP A 51 3.63 25.36 4.46
C ASP A 51 3.11 23.93 4.66
N ARG A 52 1.79 23.79 4.63
CA ARG A 52 1.08 22.52 4.74
C ARG A 52 0.44 22.14 3.43
N PHE A 53 0.66 20.91 2.99
CA PHE A 53 -0.08 20.34 1.86
C PHE A 53 -1.06 19.29 2.37
N PHE A 54 -2.26 19.29 1.81
CA PHE A 54 -3.27 18.26 2.04
C PHE A 54 -3.41 17.47 0.76
N LEU A 55 -3.05 16.19 0.79
CA LEU A 55 -3.00 15.33 -0.38
C LEU A 55 -4.00 14.19 -0.24
N ASN A 56 -4.74 13.89 -1.30
CA ASN A 56 -5.67 12.76 -1.34
C ASN A 56 -5.29 11.77 -2.45
N TYR A 57 -5.30 10.49 -2.09
CA TYR A 57 -4.94 9.35 -2.95
C TYR A 57 -6.13 8.37 -3.11
N GLY A 58 -7.35 8.79 -2.78
CA GLY A 58 -8.51 7.91 -2.67
C GLY A 58 -8.94 7.75 -1.22
N ASP A 59 -8.76 6.53 -0.70
CA ASP A 59 -9.02 6.18 0.71
C ASP A 59 -7.84 6.45 1.65
N ILE A 60 -6.84 7.20 1.16
CA ILE A 60 -5.70 7.70 1.92
C ILE A 60 -5.64 9.21 1.81
N GLU A 61 -5.47 9.86 2.94
CA GLU A 61 -5.11 11.29 3.05
C GLU A 61 -3.70 11.41 3.61
N ASN A 62 -2.98 12.46 3.21
CA ASN A 62 -1.69 12.82 3.78
C ASN A 62 -1.65 14.33 4.04
N GLU A 63 -1.37 14.71 5.28
CA GLU A 63 -1.00 16.07 5.62
C GLU A 63 0.53 16.17 5.66
N GLN A 64 1.09 16.96 4.76
CA GLN A 64 2.53 17.21 4.69
C GLN A 64 2.87 18.56 5.31
N ILE A 65 4.00 18.63 6.00
CA ILE A 65 4.62 19.89 6.43
C ILE A 65 5.97 20.02 5.71
N VAL A 66 6.16 21.12 4.97
CA VAL A 66 7.43 21.41 4.29
C VAL A 66 8.51 21.72 5.32
N LEU A 67 9.55 20.88 5.36
CA LEU A 67 10.71 21.02 6.25
C LEU A 67 11.92 21.64 5.53
N GLU A 68 12.02 21.45 4.22
CA GLU A 68 13.11 21.96 3.40
C GLU A 68 12.62 22.17 1.96
N TYR A 69 13.01 23.30 1.38
CA TYR A 69 12.74 23.66 0.00
C TYR A 69 13.98 24.39 -0.57
N VAL A 70 14.80 23.65 -1.32
CA VAL A 70 15.95 24.18 -2.06
C VAL A 70 15.66 23.92 -3.53
N GLU A 71 15.31 24.99 -4.24
CA GLU A 71 14.86 24.96 -5.64
C GLU A 71 15.79 24.11 -6.53
N ASN A 72 15.18 23.22 -7.33
CA ASN A 72 15.85 22.26 -8.22
C ASN A 72 16.87 21.33 -7.55
N GLN A 73 16.88 21.20 -6.21
CA GLN A 73 17.91 20.41 -5.51
C GLN A 73 17.34 19.50 -4.43
N ALA A 74 16.57 20.03 -3.47
CA ALA A 74 16.16 19.25 -2.30
C ALA A 74 14.81 19.69 -1.74
N PHE A 75 13.91 18.72 -1.59
CA PHE A 75 12.60 18.90 -0.98
C PHE A 75 12.42 17.88 0.14
N LYS A 76 12.04 18.34 1.33
CA LYS A 76 11.83 17.48 2.50
C LYS A 76 10.51 17.81 3.15
N VAL A 77 9.74 16.78 3.46
CA VAL A 77 8.45 16.90 4.14
C VAL A 77 8.37 15.97 5.33
N PHE A 78 7.61 16.39 6.34
CA PHE A 78 7.05 15.49 7.33
C PHE A 78 5.68 15.08 6.86
N ASP A 79 5.44 13.78 6.72
CA ASP A 79 4.16 13.23 6.27
C ASP A 79 3.36 12.70 7.45
N SER A 80 2.04 12.92 7.42
CA SER A 80 1.08 12.34 8.34
C SER A 80 -0.07 11.71 7.54
N TYR A 81 0.10 10.44 7.19
CA TYR A 81 -0.87 9.66 6.44
C TYR A 81 -2.02 9.18 7.33
N LYS A 82 -3.23 9.15 6.78
CA LYS A 82 -4.42 8.50 7.32
C LYS A 82 -4.96 7.55 6.27
N SER A 83 -4.99 6.26 6.56
CA SER A 83 -5.52 5.23 5.67
C SER A 83 -6.75 4.58 6.28
N ILE A 84 -7.83 4.41 5.49
CA ILE A 84 -9.03 3.69 5.91
C ILE A 84 -8.82 2.20 5.67
N SER A 85 -8.92 1.39 6.71
CA SER A 85 -8.92 -0.08 6.62
C SER A 85 -10.25 -0.60 6.03
N PRO A 86 -10.32 -1.84 5.53
CA PRO A 86 -11.57 -2.43 5.03
C PRO A 86 -12.73 -2.48 6.05
N ASP A 87 -12.41 -2.46 7.36
CA ASP A 87 -13.40 -2.41 8.45
C ASP A 87 -13.85 -0.99 8.83
N GLY A 88 -13.28 0.04 8.19
CA GLY A 88 -13.55 1.46 8.45
C GLY A 88 -12.66 2.09 9.52
N SER A 89 -11.81 1.32 10.21
CA SER A 89 -10.82 1.87 11.12
C SER A 89 -9.80 2.75 10.38
N VAL A 90 -9.30 3.81 11.03
CA VAL A 90 -8.29 4.70 10.45
C VAL A 90 -6.96 4.42 11.11
N GLN A 91 -5.95 4.12 10.29
CA GLN A 91 -4.56 3.97 10.73
C GLN A 91 -3.77 5.24 10.38
N GLU A 92 -3.02 5.75 11.35
CA GLU A 92 -2.15 6.91 11.16
C GLU A 92 -0.69 6.50 11.05
N PHE A 93 0.00 7.08 10.07
CA PHE A 93 1.42 6.83 9.84
C PHE A 93 2.19 8.12 9.69
N LYS A 94 3.35 8.20 10.34
CA LYS A 94 4.21 9.39 10.34
C LYS A 94 5.60 9.04 9.85
N VAL A 95 6.03 9.71 8.79
CA VAL A 95 7.36 9.51 8.18
C VAL A 95 7.95 10.84 7.76
N VAL A 96 9.23 10.82 7.42
CA VAL A 96 9.91 11.95 6.78
C VAL A 96 10.37 11.50 5.41
N THR A 97 9.83 12.16 4.38
CA THR A 97 10.22 11.96 2.98
C THR A 97 11.17 13.06 2.56
N ARG A 98 12.26 12.67 1.89
CA ARG A 98 13.21 13.60 1.27
C ARG A 98 13.45 13.20 -0.17
N THR A 99 13.28 14.14 -1.08
CA THR A 99 13.60 14.03 -2.50
C THR A 99 14.78 14.94 -2.81
N THR A 100 15.77 14.44 -3.55
CA THR A 100 16.88 15.25 -4.07
C THR A 100 17.05 15.03 -5.57
N LEU A 101 17.42 16.10 -6.28
CA LEU A 101 17.66 16.09 -7.72
C LEU A 101 19.13 16.39 -8.01
N GLU A 102 19.66 15.71 -9.03
CA GLU A 102 21.01 15.91 -9.57
C GLU A 102 20.91 15.94 -11.11
N GLN A 103 21.31 17.05 -11.72
CA GLN A 103 21.45 17.14 -13.17
C GLN A 103 22.68 16.32 -13.59
N LEU A 104 22.49 15.29 -14.42
CA LEU A 104 23.59 14.44 -14.88
C LEU A 104 24.26 14.98 -16.15
N ASP A 105 23.45 15.43 -17.11
CA ASP A 105 23.85 16.07 -18.36
C ASP A 105 22.73 17.00 -18.87
N GLU A 106 22.73 17.43 -20.13
CA GLU A 106 21.68 18.32 -20.68
C GLU A 106 20.28 17.66 -20.78
N THR A 107 20.19 16.34 -20.62
CA THR A 107 18.99 15.52 -20.91
C THR A 107 18.44 14.82 -19.67
N PHE A 108 19.32 14.31 -18.80
CA PHE A 108 18.93 13.43 -17.69
C PHE A 108 19.06 14.07 -16.32
N VAL A 109 18.04 13.83 -15.50
CA VAL A 109 18.00 14.16 -14.06
C VAL A 109 17.92 12.88 -13.26
N LYS A 110 18.80 12.75 -12.26
CA LYS A 110 18.69 11.73 -11.22
C LYS A 110 17.82 12.24 -10.09
N LEU A 111 16.73 11.53 -9.80
CA LEU A 111 15.91 11.72 -8.63
C LEU A 111 16.24 10.65 -7.59
N THR A 112 16.55 11.07 -6.37
CA THR A 112 16.71 10.19 -5.21
C THR A 112 15.63 10.49 -4.19
N LEU A 113 14.84 9.48 -3.82
CA LEU A 113 13.81 9.58 -2.80
C LEU A 113 14.17 8.69 -1.62
N SER A 114 14.14 9.25 -0.42
CA SER A 114 14.40 8.54 0.83
C SER A 114 13.27 8.77 1.81
N VAL A 115 12.87 7.70 2.51
CA VAL A 115 11.84 7.75 3.54
C VAL A 115 12.35 7.08 4.80
N ASN A 116 12.14 7.73 5.94
CA ASN A 116 12.50 7.22 7.26
C ASN A 116 11.36 7.47 8.26
N GLY A 117 11.42 6.79 9.41
CA GLY A 117 10.42 6.93 10.49
C GLY A 117 9.65 5.65 10.80
N PHE A 118 10.00 4.52 10.18
CA PHE A 118 9.33 3.24 10.41
C PHE A 118 9.69 2.66 11.78
N SER A 119 8.70 2.09 12.48
CA SER A 119 8.94 1.26 13.65
C SER A 119 9.76 0.01 13.30
N ILE A 120 10.37 -0.60 14.31
CA ILE A 120 11.25 -1.77 14.16
C ILE A 120 10.47 -3.08 14.35
N ASP A 121 9.17 -3.01 14.59
CA ASP A 121 8.27 -4.16 14.72
C ASP A 121 7.76 -4.66 13.36
N THR A 122 7.02 -5.78 13.40
CA THR A 122 6.41 -6.41 12.22
C THR A 122 5.52 -5.43 11.43
N PHE A 123 4.77 -4.59 12.14
CA PHE A 123 3.89 -3.60 11.52
C PHE A 123 4.69 -2.50 10.80
N GLY A 124 5.77 -2.01 11.39
CA GLY A 124 6.70 -1.08 10.77
C GLY A 124 7.41 -1.67 9.55
N GLN A 125 7.71 -2.97 9.57
CA GLN A 125 8.23 -3.67 8.40
C GLN A 125 7.20 -3.70 7.27
N TRP A 126 5.97 -4.14 7.55
CA TRP A 126 4.87 -4.12 6.57
C TRP A 126 4.72 -2.74 5.94
N PHE A 127 4.62 -1.71 6.78
CA PHE A 127 4.42 -0.35 6.32
C PHE A 127 5.59 0.13 5.45
N LYS A 128 6.84 -0.19 5.82
CA LYS A 128 8.03 0.12 5.03
C LYS A 128 8.03 -0.56 3.66
N GLU A 129 7.72 -1.85 3.60
CA GLU A 129 7.71 -2.62 2.35
C GLU A 129 6.58 -2.15 1.42
N CYS A 130 5.38 -1.96 1.98
CA CYS A 130 4.22 -1.41 1.27
C CYS A 130 4.52 -0.02 0.70
N MET A 131 5.02 0.90 1.54
CA MET A 131 5.35 2.26 1.13
C MET A 131 6.48 2.31 0.11
N LYS A 132 7.56 1.52 0.29
CA LYS A 132 8.65 1.44 -0.69
C LYS A 132 8.13 1.04 -2.06
N PHE A 133 7.30 0.00 -2.11
CA PHE A 133 6.76 -0.51 -3.36
C PHE A 133 5.76 0.48 -3.99
N GLY A 134 4.92 1.14 -3.18
CA GLY A 134 4.06 2.24 -3.62
C GLY A 134 4.86 3.36 -4.27
N TRP A 135 5.94 3.81 -3.63
CA TRP A 135 6.83 4.82 -4.20
C TRP A 135 7.53 4.37 -5.47
N GLN A 136 7.96 3.11 -5.58
CA GLN A 136 8.52 2.58 -6.83
C GLN A 136 7.53 2.70 -7.98
N ARG A 137 6.25 2.38 -7.76
CA ARG A 137 5.19 2.55 -8.76
C ARG A 137 4.91 4.01 -9.06
N SER A 138 4.85 4.87 -8.05
CA SER A 138 4.68 6.31 -8.28
C SER A 138 5.83 6.90 -9.09
N MET A 139 7.08 6.47 -8.87
CA MET A 139 8.22 6.91 -9.70
C MET A 139 8.13 6.39 -11.14
N MET A 140 7.60 5.18 -11.37
CA MET A 140 7.30 4.71 -12.73
C MET A 140 6.23 5.59 -13.40
N SER A 141 5.20 6.00 -12.65
CA SER A 141 4.17 6.92 -13.16
C SER A 141 4.77 8.28 -13.49
N LEU A 142 5.60 8.86 -12.60
CA LEU A 142 6.30 10.13 -12.84
C LEU A 142 7.13 10.07 -14.11
N LYS A 143 7.94 9.02 -14.26
CA LYS A 143 8.77 8.80 -15.45
C LYS A 143 7.92 8.76 -16.72
N SER A 144 6.84 8.00 -16.71
CA SER A 144 5.91 7.88 -17.84
C SER A 144 5.22 9.21 -18.19
N VAL A 145 4.82 9.99 -17.19
CA VAL A 145 4.21 11.31 -17.38
C VAL A 145 5.21 12.28 -18.01
N LEU A 146 6.43 12.33 -17.49
CA LEU A 146 7.45 13.27 -17.95
C LEU A 146 7.97 12.92 -19.36
N GLU A 147 8.17 11.65 -19.65
CA GLU A 147 8.83 11.20 -20.89
C GLU A 147 7.84 10.90 -22.02
N LEU A 148 6.62 10.47 -21.68
CA LEU A 148 5.63 9.97 -22.64
C LEU A 148 4.29 10.70 -22.54
N GLY A 149 4.07 11.56 -21.54
CA GLY A 149 2.78 12.20 -21.29
C GLY A 149 1.68 11.22 -20.85
N MET A 150 2.06 10.04 -20.34
CA MET A 150 1.12 8.97 -19.98
C MET A 150 1.04 8.79 -18.46
N ASP A 151 -0.15 9.01 -17.88
CA ASP A 151 -0.43 8.69 -16.48
C ASP A 151 -0.73 7.19 -16.32
N LEU A 152 0.10 6.51 -15.52
CA LEU A 152 0.01 5.07 -15.30
C LEU A 152 -0.55 4.69 -13.92
N ARG A 153 -1.07 5.65 -13.13
CA ARG A 153 -1.57 5.36 -11.78
C ARG A 153 -2.62 4.24 -11.77
N THR A 154 -3.65 4.35 -12.59
CA THR A 154 -4.72 3.34 -12.64
C THR A 154 -4.17 1.93 -12.95
N PRO A 155 -3.43 1.69 -14.05
CA PRO A 155 -2.91 0.35 -14.33
C PRO A 155 -1.85 -0.13 -13.33
N LEU A 156 -1.10 0.77 -12.68
CA LEU A 156 -0.10 0.39 -11.68
C LEU A 156 -0.72 0.03 -10.33
N PHE A 157 -1.88 0.56 -9.97
CA PHE A 157 -2.51 0.34 -8.66
C PHE A 157 -3.80 -0.49 -8.72
N SER A 158 -4.38 -0.69 -9.91
CA SER A 158 -5.54 -1.56 -10.14
C SER A 158 -5.09 -2.99 -10.36
N TYR A 159 -5.01 -3.75 -9.27
CA TYR A 159 -4.68 -5.17 -9.33
C TYR A 159 -5.47 -6.00 -8.32
N PRO A 160 -5.65 -7.31 -8.57
CA PRO A 160 -6.41 -8.20 -7.71
C PRO A 160 -5.89 -8.27 -6.28
N ARG A 161 -6.80 -8.54 -5.34
CA ARG A 161 -6.54 -8.52 -3.90
C ARG A 161 -6.97 -9.79 -3.21
N LEU A 162 -6.29 -10.09 -2.12
CA LEU A 162 -6.59 -11.19 -1.20
C LEU A 162 -7.34 -10.71 0.07
N GLY A 163 -7.33 -9.41 0.35
CA GLY A 163 -7.82 -8.86 1.61
C GLY A 163 -6.97 -9.29 2.81
N ILE A 164 -5.67 -9.00 2.74
CA ILE A 164 -4.67 -9.32 3.77
C ILE A 164 -3.75 -8.12 4.02
N LEU A 165 -3.14 -8.08 5.20
CA LEU A 165 -1.91 -7.34 5.47
C LEU A 165 -0.76 -8.34 5.58
N ASN A 166 0.28 -8.19 4.77
CA ASN A 166 1.41 -9.11 4.74
C ASN A 166 2.75 -8.40 4.60
N CYS A 167 3.80 -8.95 5.21
CA CYS A 167 5.18 -8.53 4.99
C CYS A 167 6.06 -9.72 4.64
N THR A 168 7.25 -9.46 4.12
CA THR A 168 8.29 -10.48 3.94
C THR A 168 8.61 -11.12 5.28
N ILE A 169 8.64 -12.45 5.35
CA ILE A 169 8.95 -13.16 6.60
C ILE A 169 10.39 -12.88 7.05
N ASN A 170 10.56 -12.39 8.29
CA ASN A 170 11.84 -12.14 8.92
C ASN A 170 12.13 -13.15 10.05
N GLU A 171 13.27 -13.02 10.73
CA GLU A 171 13.67 -13.94 11.80
C GLU A 171 12.66 -14.05 12.96
N GLU A 172 12.06 -12.94 13.39
CA GLU A 172 11.01 -12.92 14.41
C GLU A 172 9.82 -13.81 14.01
N GLN A 173 9.33 -13.68 12.78
CA GLN A 173 8.23 -14.50 12.30
C GLN A 173 8.66 -15.94 12.00
N ARG A 174 9.91 -16.19 11.60
CA ARG A 174 10.43 -17.56 11.47
C ARG A 174 10.41 -18.29 12.81
N VAL A 175 10.83 -17.62 13.88
CA VAL A 175 10.79 -18.17 15.24
C VAL A 175 9.36 -18.42 15.69
N SER A 176 8.44 -17.47 15.48
CA SER A 176 7.06 -17.60 15.96
C SER A 176 6.23 -18.61 15.18
N THR A 177 6.46 -18.75 13.87
CA THR A 177 5.71 -19.68 13.00
C THR A 177 6.37 -21.05 12.88
N GLY A 178 7.68 -21.14 13.06
CA GLY A 178 8.49 -22.32 12.72
C GLY A 178 8.78 -22.46 11.22
N CYS A 179 8.39 -21.49 10.39
CA CYS A 179 8.64 -21.53 8.95
C CYS A 179 10.10 -21.16 8.66
N GLN A 180 10.82 -22.02 7.93
CA GLN A 180 12.20 -21.75 7.49
C GLN A 180 12.28 -21.28 6.03
N ALA A 181 11.16 -21.31 5.31
CA ALA A 181 11.09 -20.88 3.92
C ALA A 181 10.99 -19.34 3.83
N GLU A 182 11.37 -18.81 2.66
CA GLU A 182 11.03 -17.45 2.26
C GLU A 182 9.53 -17.37 1.93
N GLY A 183 8.94 -16.19 2.09
CA GLY A 183 7.50 -16.04 1.95
C GLY A 183 6.96 -14.74 2.51
N ASN A 184 5.63 -14.67 2.53
CA ASN A 184 4.86 -13.53 2.97
C ASN A 184 4.09 -13.89 4.23
N TYR A 185 4.55 -13.37 5.37
CA TYR A 185 3.86 -13.53 6.65
C TYR A 185 2.55 -12.73 6.65
N LEU A 186 1.44 -13.38 6.99
CA LEU A 186 0.13 -12.75 7.09
C LEU A 186 -0.05 -12.14 8.48
N LEU A 187 0.11 -10.82 8.58
CA LEU A 187 -0.15 -10.07 9.81
C LEU A 187 -1.65 -10.11 10.12
N GLU A 188 -2.46 -9.86 9.10
CA GLU A 188 -3.92 -9.79 9.22
C GLU A 188 -4.59 -10.37 7.98
N VAL A 189 -5.66 -11.12 8.21
CA VAL A 189 -6.59 -11.60 7.20
C VAL A 189 -7.94 -10.95 7.50
N PHE A 190 -8.40 -10.05 6.64
CA PHE A 190 -9.62 -9.30 6.90
C PHE A 190 -10.85 -10.24 6.89
N PRO A 191 -11.80 -10.10 7.82
CA PRO A 191 -13.02 -10.89 7.82
C PRO A 191 -13.77 -10.79 6.49
N ASN A 192 -14.31 -11.92 6.02
CA ASN A 192 -15.07 -12.00 4.76
C ASN A 192 -14.28 -11.60 3.50
N SER A 193 -12.94 -11.52 3.59
CA SER A 193 -12.05 -11.37 2.43
C SER A 193 -11.91 -12.68 1.64
N PRO A 194 -11.42 -12.61 0.39
CA PRO A 194 -10.96 -13.79 -0.35
C PRO A 194 -10.08 -14.75 0.46
N ALA A 195 -9.08 -14.22 1.17
CA ALA A 195 -8.18 -15.02 1.99
C ALA A 195 -8.92 -15.71 3.16
N SER A 196 -9.82 -14.98 3.84
CA SER A 196 -10.63 -15.52 4.94
C SER A 196 -11.55 -16.64 4.46
N GLN A 197 -12.25 -16.43 3.34
CA GLN A 197 -13.16 -17.43 2.74
C GLN A 197 -12.41 -18.70 2.32
N ALA A 198 -11.15 -18.57 1.91
CA ALA A 198 -10.29 -19.70 1.58
C ALA A 198 -9.63 -20.37 2.81
N GLY A 199 -9.90 -19.88 4.02
CA GLY A 199 -9.42 -20.46 5.28
C GLY A 199 -7.99 -20.06 5.66
N LEU A 200 -7.42 -19.04 5.03
CA LEU A 200 -6.17 -18.41 5.47
C LEU A 200 -6.40 -17.68 6.81
N LYS A 201 -5.34 -17.57 7.60
CA LYS A 201 -5.38 -17.02 8.97
C LYS A 201 -4.16 -16.16 9.24
N ASN A 202 -4.29 -15.26 10.21
CA ASN A 202 -3.16 -14.53 10.77
C ASN A 202 -2.09 -15.53 11.25
N GLY A 203 -0.83 -15.24 10.96
CA GLY A 203 0.30 -16.11 11.27
C GLY A 203 0.66 -17.11 10.18
N ASP A 204 -0.15 -17.27 9.12
CA ASP A 204 0.26 -18.04 7.95
C ASP A 204 1.46 -17.40 7.25
N VAL A 205 2.24 -18.23 6.55
CA VAL A 205 3.29 -17.75 5.64
C VAL A 205 2.94 -18.19 4.24
N LEU A 206 2.56 -17.25 3.37
CA LEU A 206 2.24 -17.51 1.97
C LEU A 206 3.54 -17.69 1.16
N LEU A 207 3.66 -18.84 0.50
CA LEU A 207 4.87 -19.28 -0.19
C LEU A 207 4.79 -19.09 -1.71
N SER A 208 3.60 -19.29 -2.29
CA SER A 208 3.40 -19.16 -3.73
C SER A 208 1.96 -18.82 -4.10
N ILE A 209 1.81 -18.18 -5.26
CA ILE A 209 0.54 -17.93 -5.92
C ILE A 209 0.55 -18.62 -7.29
N GLY A 210 -0.36 -19.58 -7.49
CA GLY A 210 -0.27 -20.46 -8.65
C GLY A 210 1.02 -21.28 -8.60
N ASP A 211 1.71 -21.30 -9.73
CA ASP A 211 3.02 -21.96 -9.87
C ASP A 211 4.21 -21.03 -9.57
N LYS A 212 3.96 -19.78 -9.17
CA LYS A 212 5.00 -18.79 -8.91
C LYS A 212 5.26 -18.64 -7.42
N GLU A 213 6.50 -18.88 -7.00
CA GLU A 213 6.96 -18.56 -5.66
C GLU A 213 6.89 -17.06 -5.40
N THR A 214 6.60 -16.69 -4.16
CA THR A 214 6.52 -15.31 -3.70
C THR A 214 7.40 -15.17 -2.46
N ARG A 215 8.70 -15.01 -2.67
CA ARG A 215 9.72 -15.08 -1.60
C ARG A 215 9.74 -13.85 -0.70
N ASN A 216 9.24 -12.74 -1.22
CA ASN A 216 9.17 -11.46 -0.53
C ASN A 216 7.91 -10.68 -0.95
N TYR A 217 7.68 -9.54 -0.31
CA TYR A 217 6.55 -8.66 -0.56
C TYR A 217 6.48 -8.16 -2.00
N GLU A 218 7.62 -7.78 -2.58
CA GLU A 218 7.67 -7.27 -3.96
C GLU A 218 7.28 -8.36 -4.98
N GLU A 219 7.78 -9.58 -4.82
CA GLU A 219 7.39 -10.73 -5.64
C GLU A 219 5.93 -11.10 -5.46
N PHE A 220 5.40 -11.03 -4.24
CA PHE A 220 3.98 -11.22 -3.97
C PHE A 220 3.13 -10.24 -4.76
N VAL A 221 3.41 -8.93 -4.63
CA VAL A 221 2.61 -7.91 -5.30
C VAL A 221 2.74 -8.00 -6.81
N LYS A 222 3.94 -8.23 -7.35
CA LYS A 222 4.13 -8.46 -8.80
C LYS A 222 3.37 -9.69 -9.30
N THR A 223 3.40 -10.78 -8.52
CA THR A 223 2.74 -12.03 -8.90
C THR A 223 1.23 -11.86 -8.94
N ILE A 224 0.62 -11.34 -7.87
CA ILE A 224 -0.84 -11.11 -7.85
C ILE A 224 -1.26 -10.09 -8.90
N SER A 225 -0.45 -9.05 -9.16
CA SER A 225 -0.73 -8.08 -10.22
C SER A 225 -0.75 -8.71 -11.61
N SER A 226 0.06 -9.75 -11.85
CA SER A 226 0.11 -10.42 -13.15
C SER A 226 -1.12 -11.26 -13.50
N TYR A 227 -2.05 -11.46 -12.56
CA TYR A 227 -3.29 -12.19 -12.83
C TYR A 227 -4.31 -11.38 -13.63
N GLY A 228 -4.26 -10.04 -13.57
CA GLY A 228 -5.26 -9.19 -14.24
C GLY A 228 -6.68 -9.63 -13.87
N ASP A 229 -7.50 -9.95 -14.86
CA ASP A 229 -8.90 -10.37 -14.65
C ASP A 229 -9.07 -11.88 -14.37
N LYS A 230 -7.97 -12.64 -14.22
CA LYS A 230 -8.03 -14.06 -13.86
C LYS A 230 -8.19 -14.19 -12.35
N LEU A 231 -9.44 -14.05 -11.89
CA LEU A 231 -9.74 -13.97 -10.47
C LEU A 231 -10.02 -15.32 -9.82
N ASP A 232 -10.52 -16.30 -10.56
CA ASP A 232 -11.08 -17.52 -9.97
C ASP A 232 -10.07 -18.65 -9.79
N ASN A 233 -10.28 -19.44 -8.74
CA ASN A 233 -9.63 -20.71 -8.47
C ASN A 233 -8.09 -20.67 -8.44
N VAL A 234 -7.51 -19.62 -7.86
CA VAL A 234 -6.05 -19.47 -7.77
C VAL A 234 -5.51 -20.28 -6.59
N PRO A 235 -4.65 -21.29 -6.81
CA PRO A 235 -4.09 -22.06 -5.72
C PRO A 235 -2.99 -21.26 -5.01
N ILE A 236 -3.07 -21.20 -3.69
CA ILE A 236 -2.12 -20.53 -2.80
C ILE A 236 -1.47 -21.58 -1.92
N LYS A 237 -0.15 -21.72 -1.99
CA LYS A 237 0.58 -22.55 -1.01
C LYS A 237 0.98 -21.69 0.16
N TYR A 238 0.76 -22.20 1.36
CA TYR A 238 1.08 -21.51 2.59
C TYR A 238 1.59 -22.50 3.66
N PHE A 239 2.37 -22.00 4.59
CA PHE A 239 2.86 -22.75 5.74
C PHE A 239 2.04 -22.38 6.98
N ARG A 240 1.59 -23.40 7.72
CA ARG A 240 0.90 -23.28 9.01
C ARG A 240 1.23 -24.49 9.87
N GLU A 241 1.65 -24.26 11.11
CA GLU A 241 1.87 -25.31 12.14
C GLU A 241 2.78 -26.45 11.65
N GLY A 242 3.92 -26.10 11.04
CA GLY A 242 4.91 -27.10 10.60
C GLY A 242 4.59 -27.78 9.27
N GLN A 243 3.47 -27.44 8.61
CA GLN A 243 3.04 -28.09 7.37
C GLN A 243 2.80 -27.08 6.26
N VAL A 244 3.18 -27.45 5.04
CA VAL A 244 2.78 -26.75 3.82
C VAL A 244 1.41 -27.25 3.40
N ARG A 245 0.49 -26.32 3.21
CA ARG A 245 -0.90 -26.54 2.82
C ARG A 245 -1.21 -25.76 1.55
N THR A 246 -2.32 -26.08 0.91
CA THR A 246 -2.82 -25.34 -0.26
C THR A 246 -4.26 -24.92 -0.01
N ALA A 247 -4.56 -23.66 -0.28
CA ALA A 247 -5.91 -23.11 -0.35
C ALA A 247 -6.21 -22.70 -1.79
N VAL A 248 -7.48 -22.72 -2.19
CA VAL A 248 -7.91 -22.18 -3.49
C VAL A 248 -8.66 -20.89 -3.20
N VAL A 249 -8.24 -19.80 -3.83
CA VAL A 249 -8.74 -18.45 -3.55
C VAL A 249 -9.31 -17.82 -4.82
N ASN A 250 -10.43 -17.11 -4.68
CA ASN A 250 -10.94 -16.23 -5.72
C ASN A 250 -10.53 -14.79 -5.40
N PHE A 251 -9.62 -14.20 -6.18
CA PHE A 251 -9.20 -12.82 -5.96
C PHE A 251 -10.34 -11.84 -6.14
N SER A 252 -10.22 -10.66 -5.52
CA SER A 252 -11.21 -9.59 -5.63
C SER A 252 -10.61 -8.32 -6.24
N LEU A 253 -11.40 -7.64 -7.06
CA LEU A 253 -11.15 -6.28 -7.55
C LEU A 253 -12.06 -5.25 -6.85
N GLU A 254 -12.78 -5.64 -5.79
CA GLU A 254 -13.63 -4.71 -5.03
C GLU A 254 -12.82 -3.51 -4.52
N GLU A 255 -13.38 -2.31 -4.70
CA GLU A 255 -12.78 -1.02 -4.32
C GLU A 255 -12.31 -0.98 -2.86
N MET A 256 -13.02 -1.68 -1.97
CA MET A 256 -12.67 -1.76 -0.56
C MET A 256 -11.34 -2.46 -0.27
N PHE A 257 -10.86 -3.30 -1.20
CA PHE A 257 -9.57 -3.98 -1.09
C PHE A 257 -8.50 -3.36 -1.98
N THR A 258 -8.91 -2.76 -3.11
CA THR A 258 -7.95 -2.16 -4.05
C THR A 258 -7.44 -0.79 -3.60
N GLY A 259 -8.22 -0.08 -2.77
CA GLY A 259 -7.97 1.30 -2.37
C GLY A 259 -8.23 2.32 -3.47
N LEU A 260 -8.59 1.85 -4.67
CA LEU A 260 -9.02 2.71 -5.76
C LEU A 260 -10.47 3.08 -5.53
N VAL A 261 -10.68 4.32 -5.09
CA VAL A 261 -12.02 4.88 -4.90
C VAL A 261 -12.22 6.03 -5.87
N ASN A 262 -13.41 6.11 -6.46
CA ASN A 262 -13.76 7.25 -7.30
C ASN A 262 -14.02 8.48 -6.41
N THR A 263 -13.04 9.39 -6.36
CA THR A 263 -13.09 10.63 -5.56
C THR A 263 -13.83 11.78 -6.25
N GLU A 264 -14.43 11.54 -7.42
CA GLU A 264 -15.26 12.56 -8.10
C GLU A 264 -16.55 12.82 -7.31
N ASN A 265 -17.12 11.81 -6.64
CA ASN A 265 -18.42 11.89 -5.99
C ASN A 265 -18.46 11.44 -4.51
N GLU A 266 -17.39 10.84 -3.98
CA GLU A 266 -17.33 10.38 -2.58
C GLU A 266 -16.15 11.04 -1.85
N THR A 267 -16.40 11.59 -0.66
CA THR A 267 -15.36 12.14 0.24
C THR A 267 -14.72 11.04 1.10
N PHE A 268 -13.56 11.31 1.71
CA PHE A 268 -12.92 10.39 2.66
C PHE A 268 -13.89 9.97 3.79
N SER A 269 -14.72 10.89 4.28
CA SER A 269 -15.74 10.59 5.30
C SER A 269 -16.81 9.65 4.78
N ASP A 270 -17.31 9.87 3.55
CA ASP A 270 -18.33 9.00 2.94
C ASP A 270 -17.82 7.57 2.76
N ILE A 271 -16.56 7.43 2.31
CA ILE A 271 -15.90 6.13 2.12
C ILE A 271 -15.76 5.40 3.46
N LYS A 272 -15.35 6.12 4.51
CA LYS A 272 -15.20 5.57 5.86
C LYS A 272 -16.53 5.05 6.40
N GLU A 273 -17.59 5.86 6.34
CA GLU A 273 -18.92 5.48 6.82
C GLU A 273 -19.49 4.27 6.06
N LYS A 274 -19.29 4.23 4.74
CA LYS A 274 -19.68 3.10 3.89
C LYS A 274 -18.97 1.81 4.30
N ARG A 275 -17.66 1.85 4.54
CA ARG A 275 -16.87 0.68 4.99
C ARG A 275 -17.29 0.21 6.39
N GLU A 276 -17.49 1.13 7.34
CA GLU A 276 -17.99 0.78 8.68
C GLU A 276 -19.36 0.10 8.64
N MET A 277 -20.27 0.58 7.77
CA MET A 277 -21.59 -0.02 7.60
C MET A 277 -21.50 -1.44 7.02
N LEU A 278 -20.70 -1.63 5.97
CA LEU A 278 -20.46 -2.94 5.36
C LEU A 278 -19.81 -3.91 6.34
N ALA A 279 -18.85 -3.46 7.14
CA ALA A 279 -18.21 -4.26 8.17
C ALA A 279 -19.23 -4.74 9.22
N LYS A 280 -20.10 -3.85 9.72
CA LYS A 280 -21.18 -4.21 10.67
C LYS A 280 -22.18 -5.21 10.09
N GLN A 281 -22.56 -5.04 8.82
CA GLN A 281 -23.43 -6.00 8.12
C GLN A 281 -22.78 -7.37 8.02
N ARG A 282 -21.49 -7.42 7.66
CA ARG A 282 -20.72 -8.67 7.52
C ARG A 282 -20.53 -9.39 8.86
N SER A 283 -20.25 -8.66 9.95
CA SER A 283 -20.14 -9.25 11.29
C SER A 283 -21.47 -9.77 11.83
N SER A 284 -22.59 -9.13 11.48
CA SER A 284 -23.92 -9.58 11.92
C SER A 284 -24.42 -10.81 11.14
N SER A 285 -24.06 -10.97 9.87
CA SER A 285 -24.33 -12.22 9.13
C SER A 285 -23.59 -13.43 9.71
N ASP A 286 -22.35 -13.27 10.18
CA ASP A 286 -21.60 -14.35 10.84
C ASP A 286 -22.22 -14.75 12.20
N SER A 287 -22.83 -13.80 12.92
CA SER A 287 -23.56 -14.07 14.17
C SER A 287 -24.86 -14.85 13.96
N LEU A 288 -25.52 -14.68 12.81
CA LEU A 288 -26.76 -15.38 12.46
C LEU A 288 -26.52 -16.83 12.06
N TRP A 289 -25.34 -17.14 11.49
CA TRP A 289 -24.96 -18.50 11.12
C TRP A 289 -24.35 -19.31 12.28
N THR A 290 -23.71 -18.66 13.24
CA THR A 290 -23.19 -19.32 14.46
C THR A 290 -24.29 -19.64 15.49
N GLY A 291 -25.51 -19.11 15.34
CA GLY A 291 -26.64 -19.31 16.25
C GLY A 291 -27.61 -20.47 15.93
N LYS A 292 -27.40 -21.24 14.85
CA LYS A 292 -28.26 -22.37 14.47
C LYS A 292 -27.48 -23.68 14.34
N GLY A 293 -27.00 -24.20 15.47
CA GLY A 293 -26.31 -25.49 15.52
C GLY A 293 -26.26 -26.05 16.94
N GLY A 294 -27.41 -26.29 17.55
CA GLY A 294 -27.47 -26.81 18.92
C GLY A 294 -28.87 -27.20 19.38
N THR A 295 -29.51 -28.14 18.69
CA THR A 295 -30.64 -28.89 19.25
C THR A 295 -30.21 -30.35 19.42
N HIS A 296 -29.79 -30.67 20.64
CA HIS A 296 -29.68 -32.05 21.10
C HIS A 296 -31.08 -32.68 21.10
N HIS A 297 -31.27 -33.70 20.27
CA HIS A 297 -32.34 -34.67 20.44
C HIS A 297 -31.82 -35.80 21.33
N GLU A 298 -32.25 -35.84 22.58
CA GLU A 298 -32.28 -37.06 23.38
C GLU A 298 -33.68 -37.66 23.25
N HIS A 299 -33.75 -38.88 22.72
CA HIS A 299 -34.94 -39.72 22.81
C HIS A 299 -34.66 -40.84 23.81
N HIS A 300 -35.61 -40.99 24.74
CA HIS A 300 -35.84 -42.13 25.61
C HIS A 300 -35.98 -43.45 24.84
#